data_AF-A0A846S912-F1
#
_entry.id   AF-A0A846S912-F1
#
_cell.length_a   1.000
_cell.length_b   1.000
_cell.length_c   1.000
_cell.angle_alpha   90.00
_cell.angle_beta   90.00
_cell.angle_gamma   90.00
#
_symmetry.space_group_name_H-M   'P 1'
#
loop_
_entity.id
_entity.type
_entity.pdbx_description
1 polymer ?
#
loop_
_entity_poly.entity_id
_entity_poly.type
_entity_poly.pdbx_seq_one_letter_code
_entity_poly.pdbx_strand_id
1 'polypeptide(L)'
;MTADSATGDPEFSGVSSEQRLMDCINLLERWGSYIQSPMRVQRGSLLGLSDARCKRAEVSTVAWQGISIALEHVLAVARIVKGDVDEEFWSPYLTPSATHAFLRSSQLAASRALWILDAESTDLQANRALEVKLAELRNEANAVEDITKDKQLNDAYGVKGLSGRVKELERAHGEILGLLQSRVRGWKKTSDTGIIKTAAKYLPELDDNPVLVHTYLMSWRMGSGSAHGYFWPTLMRGFETAEENGVLVAKSYGDLPQTAMAFMSIVLLLNRVLSLYEQRSAAF
;
A
#
# COMPACT_ATOMS: atom_id res chain seq x y z
N MET A 1 -3.81 -47.15 7.08
CA MET A 1 -2.64 -46.48 7.68
C MET A 1 -3.01 -45.02 7.84
N THR A 2 -3.41 -44.66 9.05
CA THR A 2 -3.77 -43.30 9.47
C THR A 2 -2.47 -42.52 9.66
N ALA A 3 -2.26 -41.49 8.85
CA ALA A 3 -1.17 -40.56 9.04
C ALA A 3 -1.60 -39.54 10.11
N ASP A 4 -1.10 -39.72 11.33
CA ASP A 4 -1.06 -38.67 12.34
C ASP A 4 -0.20 -37.52 11.81
N SER A 5 -0.84 -36.43 11.39
CA SER A 5 -0.15 -35.18 11.06
C SER A 5 0.08 -34.40 12.35
N ALA A 6 1.10 -34.81 13.11
CA ALA A 6 1.69 -33.99 14.15
C ALA A 6 2.51 -32.86 13.50
N THR A 7 1.85 -31.84 12.97
CA THR A 7 2.48 -30.54 12.72
C THR A 7 2.50 -29.80 14.05
N GLY A 8 3.53 -30.08 14.86
CA GLY A 8 3.84 -29.25 16.01
C GLY A 8 4.12 -27.83 15.53
N ASP A 9 3.19 -26.93 15.81
CA ASP A 9 3.44 -25.50 15.68
C ASP A 9 4.67 -25.15 16.52
N PRO A 10 5.69 -24.49 15.96
CA PRO A 10 6.80 -24.01 16.76
C PRO A 10 6.25 -23.01 17.79
N GLU A 11 6.48 -23.30 19.07
CA GLU A 11 6.11 -22.49 20.24
C GLU A 11 6.74 -21.08 20.16
N PHE A 12 6.17 -20.22 19.33
CA PHE A 12 6.49 -18.80 19.27
C PHE A 12 5.56 -18.04 20.21
N SER A 13 5.94 -17.97 21.48
CA SER A 13 5.30 -17.17 22.56
C SER A 13 3.85 -17.54 22.87
N GLY A 14 3.44 -17.51 24.14
CA GLY A 14 2.09 -17.91 24.59
C GLY A 14 0.92 -17.03 24.14
N VAL A 15 1.02 -16.36 22.99
CA VAL A 15 0.00 -15.49 22.40
C VAL A 15 -0.43 -16.11 21.07
N SER A 16 -1.73 -16.42 20.91
CA SER A 16 -2.25 -17.02 19.68
C SER A 16 -2.16 -16.07 18.48
N SER A 17 -2.22 -16.61 17.27
CA SER A 17 -2.19 -15.79 16.04
C SER A 17 -3.40 -14.86 15.93
N GLU A 18 -4.55 -15.29 16.45
CA GLU A 18 -5.77 -14.49 16.57
C GLU A 18 -5.56 -13.31 17.52
N GLN A 19 -4.94 -13.53 18.68
CA GLN A 19 -4.66 -12.44 19.62
C GLN A 19 -3.71 -11.41 19.02
N ARG A 20 -2.65 -11.84 18.32
CA ARG A 20 -1.72 -10.93 17.61
C ARG A 20 -2.43 -10.10 16.53
N LEU A 21 -3.34 -10.74 15.79
CA LEU A 21 -4.16 -10.08 14.78
C LEU A 21 -5.08 -9.03 15.41
N MET A 22 -5.74 -9.35 16.51
CA MET A 22 -6.60 -8.40 17.24
C MET A 22 -5.81 -7.23 17.83
N ASP A 23 -4.60 -7.47 18.34
CA ASP A 23 -3.71 -6.40 18.82
C ASP A 23 -3.33 -5.45 17.68
N CYS A 24 -3.04 -5.98 16.48
CA CYS A 24 -2.78 -5.19 15.29
C CYS A 24 -4.01 -4.37 14.86
N ILE A 25 -5.21 -4.96 14.90
CA ILE A 25 -6.46 -4.26 14.58
C ILE A 25 -6.68 -3.10 15.55
N ASN A 26 -6.53 -3.32 16.86
CA ASN A 26 -6.65 -2.29 17.88
C ASN A 26 -5.62 -1.15 17.70
N LEU A 27 -4.40 -1.49 17.26
CA LEU A 27 -3.38 -0.49 16.92
C LEU A 27 -3.80 0.35 15.69
N LEU A 28 -4.29 -0.29 14.63
CA LEU A 28 -4.77 0.40 13.43
C LEU A 28 -5.96 1.32 13.73
N GLU A 29 -6.92 0.88 14.55
CA GLU A 29 -8.07 1.71 14.94
C GLU A 29 -7.61 3.01 15.62
N ARG A 30 -6.57 2.96 16.46
CA ARG A 30 -5.95 4.16 17.05
C ARG A 30 -5.33 5.06 15.98
N TRP A 31 -4.57 4.50 15.05
CA TRP A 31 -3.99 5.26 13.93
C TRP A 31 -5.03 5.80 12.95
N GLY A 32 -6.22 5.19 12.88
CA GLY A 32 -7.32 5.68 12.06
C GLY A 32 -7.74 7.11 12.40
N SER A 33 -7.54 7.54 13.66
CA SER A 33 -7.74 8.93 14.06
C SER A 33 -6.81 9.91 13.34
N TYR A 34 -5.63 9.47 12.91
CA TYR A 34 -4.66 10.31 12.21
C TYR A 34 -5.15 10.74 10.83
N ILE A 35 -5.98 9.92 10.15
CA ILE A 35 -6.57 10.29 8.84
C ILE A 35 -7.36 11.60 8.97
N GLN A 36 -8.10 11.77 10.06
CA GLN A 36 -8.92 12.95 10.31
C GLN A 36 -8.12 14.12 10.91
N SER A 37 -7.00 13.82 11.56
CA SER A 37 -6.13 14.81 12.20
C SER A 37 -4.67 14.61 11.77
N PRO A 38 -4.30 15.09 10.56
CA PRO A 38 -2.93 14.98 10.07
C PRO A 38 -1.90 15.56 11.03
N MET A 39 -0.81 14.83 11.22
CA MET A 39 0.30 15.33 12.02
C MET A 39 0.91 16.57 11.36
N ARG A 40 1.09 17.64 12.15
CA ARG A 40 1.62 18.89 11.64
C ARG A 40 3.15 18.87 11.61
N VAL A 41 3.72 19.26 10.48
CA VAL A 41 5.16 19.49 10.35
C VAL A 41 5.55 20.76 11.11
N GLN A 42 6.45 20.63 12.08
CA GLN A 42 6.93 21.78 12.85
C GLN A 42 7.94 22.59 12.03
N ARG A 43 7.96 23.91 12.25
CA ARG A 43 8.99 24.77 11.67
C ARG A 43 10.36 24.39 12.23
N GLY A 44 11.36 24.25 11.38
CA GLY A 44 12.71 23.82 11.77
C GLY A 44 12.91 22.31 11.84
N SER A 45 11.89 21.51 11.51
CA SER A 45 12.01 20.04 11.37
C SER A 45 12.68 19.62 10.07
N LEU A 46 13.12 18.36 9.99
CA LEU A 46 13.71 17.79 8.76
C LEU A 46 12.72 17.85 7.59
N LEU A 47 11.47 17.47 7.84
CA LEU A 47 10.43 17.50 6.81
C LEU A 47 10.13 18.93 6.36
N GLY A 48 10.15 19.90 7.28
CA GLY A 48 10.02 21.30 6.92
C GLY A 48 11.14 21.79 5.98
N LEU A 49 12.39 21.34 6.22
CA LEU A 49 13.53 21.62 5.32
C LEU A 49 13.35 20.95 3.96
N SER A 50 12.85 19.72 3.94
CA SER A 50 12.58 18.97 2.70
C SER A 50 11.45 19.57 1.88
N ASP A 51 10.37 20.04 2.52
CA ASP A 51 9.27 20.75 1.86
C ASP A 51 9.74 22.05 1.21
N ALA A 52 10.71 22.73 1.83
CA ALA A 52 11.32 23.93 1.26
C ALA A 52 12.12 23.65 -0.03
N ARG A 53 12.58 22.41 -0.26
CA ARG A 53 13.31 22.03 -1.49
C ARG A 53 12.41 21.98 -2.73
N CYS A 54 11.10 21.74 -2.55
CA CYS A 54 10.17 21.74 -3.67
C CYS A 54 8.72 22.00 -3.24
N LYS A 55 8.22 23.21 -3.53
CA LYS A 55 6.81 23.57 -3.30
C LYS A 55 5.80 22.88 -4.22
N ARG A 56 6.24 22.32 -5.35
CA ARG A 56 5.34 21.57 -6.26
C ARG A 56 4.98 20.17 -5.76
N ALA A 57 5.78 19.62 -4.84
CA ALA A 57 5.58 18.32 -4.25
C ALA A 57 6.18 18.33 -2.83
N GLU A 58 5.49 19.03 -1.91
CA GLU A 58 5.90 19.06 -0.50
C GLU A 58 5.98 17.62 0.01
N VAL A 59 7.17 17.26 0.49
CA VAL A 59 7.53 15.89 0.89
C VAL A 59 6.58 15.38 1.96
N SER A 60 6.26 16.23 2.94
CA SER A 60 5.32 15.92 4.01
C SER A 60 3.93 15.61 3.49
N THR A 61 3.43 16.37 2.52
CA THR A 61 2.11 16.18 1.92
C THR A 61 2.06 14.88 1.12
N VAL A 62 3.06 14.63 0.27
CA VAL A 62 3.11 13.41 -0.57
C VAL A 62 3.27 12.16 0.30
N ALA A 63 4.13 12.21 1.32
CA ALA A 63 4.29 11.10 2.26
C ALA A 63 3.01 10.85 3.08
N TRP A 64 2.37 11.91 3.59
CA TRP A 64 1.14 11.79 4.37
C TRP A 64 -0.03 11.24 3.55
N GLN A 65 -0.13 11.62 2.28
CA GLN A 65 -1.10 11.04 1.35
C GLN A 65 -0.91 9.52 1.24
N GLY A 66 0.33 9.05 1.08
CA GLY A 66 0.65 7.62 1.07
C GLY A 66 0.29 6.91 2.37
N ILE A 67 0.57 7.53 3.52
CA ILE A 67 0.18 7.02 4.85
C ILE A 67 -1.34 6.90 4.97
N SER A 68 -2.07 7.95 4.57
CA SER A 68 -3.54 8.00 4.70
C SER A 68 -4.21 6.94 3.84
N ILE A 69 -3.80 6.81 2.57
CA ILE A 69 -4.31 5.78 1.66
C ILE A 69 -4.01 4.38 2.20
N ALA A 70 -2.80 4.16 2.74
CA ALA A 70 -2.45 2.89 3.34
C ALA A 70 -3.33 2.56 4.55
N LEU A 71 -3.50 3.51 5.47
CA LEU A 71 -4.36 3.35 6.64
C LEU A 71 -5.82 3.05 6.22
N GLU A 72 -6.38 3.77 5.26
CA GLU A 72 -7.74 3.53 4.76
C GLU A 72 -7.93 2.10 4.25
N HIS A 73 -7.01 1.63 3.40
CA HIS A 73 -7.08 0.28 2.83
C HIS A 73 -6.91 -0.82 3.88
N VAL A 74 -5.94 -0.69 4.79
CA VAL A 74 -5.72 -1.73 5.82
C VAL A 74 -6.83 -1.71 6.88
N LEU A 75 -7.41 -0.55 7.21
CA LEU A 75 -8.56 -0.44 8.09
C LEU A 75 -9.82 -1.06 7.48
N ALA A 76 -10.02 -0.94 6.17
CA ALA A 76 -11.10 -1.65 5.48
C ALA A 76 -10.95 -3.17 5.65
N VAL A 77 -9.74 -3.70 5.49
CA VAL A 77 -9.46 -5.13 5.73
C VAL A 77 -9.63 -5.50 7.21
N ALA A 78 -9.16 -4.67 8.14
CA ALA A 78 -9.33 -4.90 9.57
C ALA A 78 -10.81 -5.04 9.96
N ARG A 79 -11.69 -4.24 9.36
CA ARG A 79 -13.15 -4.31 9.58
C ARG A 79 -13.76 -5.59 9.01
N ILE A 80 -13.32 -6.03 7.83
CA ILE A 80 -13.74 -7.31 7.24
C ILE A 80 -13.33 -8.45 8.19
N VAL A 81 -12.04 -8.49 8.55
CA VAL A 81 -11.49 -9.51 9.44
C VAL A 81 -12.17 -9.52 10.81
N LYS A 82 -12.41 -8.35 11.42
CA LYS A 82 -13.07 -8.26 12.74
C LYS A 82 -14.52 -8.73 12.70
N GLY A 83 -15.26 -8.37 11.64
CA GLY A 83 -16.61 -8.90 11.42
C GLY A 83 -16.62 -10.42 11.30
N ASP A 84 -15.56 -11.02 10.74
CA ASP A 84 -15.42 -12.47 10.59
C ASP A 84 -14.96 -13.18 11.88
N VAL A 85 -14.34 -12.48 12.83
CA VAL A 85 -13.87 -13.04 14.12
C VAL A 85 -14.99 -13.06 15.17
N ASP A 86 -15.96 -12.15 15.08
CA ASP A 86 -17.05 -12.02 16.06
C ASP A 86 -18.22 -13.02 15.83
N GLU A 87 -18.27 -13.72 14.68
CA GLU A 87 -19.25 -14.78 14.42
C GLU A 87 -18.67 -16.17 14.73
N GLU A 88 -19.41 -17.00 15.49
CA GLU A 88 -19.02 -18.37 15.94
C GLU A 88 -18.75 -19.36 14.78
N PHE A 89 -18.99 -18.93 13.54
CA PHE A 89 -18.58 -19.58 12.30
C PHE A 89 -17.66 -18.64 11.54
N TRP A 90 -16.44 -19.10 11.23
CA TRP A 90 -15.53 -18.48 10.28
C TRP A 90 -16.30 -18.05 9.03
N SER A 91 -16.56 -16.75 8.92
CA SER A 91 -17.60 -16.26 8.03
C SER A 91 -17.12 -16.29 6.57
N PRO A 92 -18.00 -16.60 5.60
CA PRO A 92 -17.68 -16.67 4.16
C PRO A 92 -17.28 -15.31 3.51
N TYR A 93 -17.01 -14.25 4.28
CA TYR A 93 -16.77 -12.90 3.76
C TYR A 93 -15.30 -12.56 3.48
N LEU A 94 -14.33 -13.41 3.86
CA LEU A 94 -12.96 -13.29 3.35
C LEU A 94 -12.92 -13.61 1.85
N THR A 95 -13.18 -12.58 1.04
CA THR A 95 -13.08 -12.62 -0.42
C THR A 95 -11.60 -12.47 -0.80
N PRO A 96 -10.86 -13.57 -1.07
CA PRO A 96 -9.40 -13.56 -1.02
C PRO A 96 -8.81 -12.54 -1.99
N SER A 97 -9.36 -12.52 -3.21
CA SER A 97 -8.89 -11.62 -4.25
C SER A 97 -9.11 -10.14 -3.89
N ALA A 98 -10.26 -9.79 -3.30
CA ALA A 98 -10.58 -8.42 -2.94
C ALA A 98 -9.77 -7.97 -1.73
N THR A 99 -9.69 -8.80 -0.68
CA THR A 99 -8.87 -8.54 0.51
C THR A 99 -7.41 -8.33 0.12
N HIS A 100 -6.83 -9.21 -0.70
CA HIS A 100 -5.45 -9.05 -1.17
C HIS A 100 -5.26 -7.84 -2.10
N ALA A 101 -6.27 -7.40 -2.85
CA ALA A 101 -6.20 -6.18 -3.64
C ALA A 101 -6.14 -4.92 -2.75
N PHE A 102 -6.87 -4.90 -1.63
CA PHE A 102 -6.74 -3.83 -0.63
C PHE A 102 -5.39 -3.85 0.07
N LEU A 103 -4.93 -5.03 0.53
CA LEU A 103 -3.62 -5.16 1.17
C LEU A 103 -2.48 -4.75 0.22
N ARG A 104 -2.55 -5.11 -1.07
CA ARG A 104 -1.61 -4.66 -2.11
C ARG A 104 -1.54 -3.13 -2.19
N SER A 105 -2.70 -2.48 -2.23
CA SER A 105 -2.78 -1.02 -2.37
C SER A 105 -2.23 -0.32 -1.13
N SER A 106 -2.52 -0.87 0.06
CA SER A 106 -1.92 -0.41 1.30
C SER A 106 -0.40 -0.56 1.32
N GLN A 107 0.11 -1.74 0.96
CA GLN A 107 1.54 -2.03 0.92
C GLN A 107 2.28 -1.07 -0.03
N LEU A 108 1.73 -0.79 -1.22
CA LEU A 108 2.32 0.17 -2.15
C LEU A 108 2.34 1.59 -1.59
N ALA A 109 1.23 2.06 -1.05
CA ALA A 109 1.11 3.42 -0.53
C ALA A 109 2.05 3.65 0.66
N ALA A 110 2.10 2.72 1.61
CA ALA A 110 3.01 2.79 2.74
C ALA A 110 4.48 2.66 2.31
N SER A 111 4.80 1.80 1.34
CA SER A 111 6.17 1.68 0.83
C SER A 111 6.65 2.90 0.08
N ARG A 112 5.77 3.60 -0.66
CA ARG A 112 6.11 4.89 -1.27
C ARG A 112 6.40 5.93 -0.19
N ALA A 113 5.58 6.00 0.86
CA ALA A 113 5.82 6.88 1.99
C ALA A 113 7.15 6.54 2.69
N LEU A 114 7.43 5.27 2.98
CA LEU A 114 8.71 4.84 3.55
C LEU A 114 9.88 5.21 2.66
N TRP A 115 9.78 4.93 1.36
CA TRP A 115 10.82 5.24 0.39
C TRP A 115 11.11 6.74 0.32
N ILE A 116 10.09 7.59 0.36
CA ILE A 116 10.28 9.04 0.45
C ILE A 116 10.93 9.40 1.77
N LEU A 117 10.35 8.96 2.89
CA LEU A 117 10.75 9.38 4.22
C LEU A 117 12.15 8.91 4.56
N ASP A 118 12.55 7.69 4.25
CA ASP A 118 13.82 7.11 4.67
C ASP A 118 15.04 7.63 3.89
N ALA A 119 14.84 8.44 2.84
CA ALA A 119 15.96 9.00 2.09
C ALA A 119 16.98 9.74 2.99
N GLU A 120 18.26 9.52 2.67
CA GLU A 120 19.44 9.97 3.43
C GLU A 120 19.63 11.50 3.40
N SER A 121 19.01 12.20 2.45
CA SER A 121 19.13 13.65 2.30
C SER A 121 17.81 14.31 1.92
N THR A 122 17.65 15.59 2.30
CA THR A 122 16.44 16.37 1.97
C THR A 122 16.21 16.49 0.46
N ASP A 123 17.28 16.54 -0.33
CA ASP A 123 17.19 16.61 -1.79
C ASP A 123 16.71 15.29 -2.38
N LEU A 124 17.19 14.16 -1.86
CA LEU A 124 16.71 12.85 -2.29
C LEU A 124 15.25 12.63 -1.88
N GLN A 125 14.85 13.05 -0.69
CA GLN A 125 13.44 13.03 -0.26
C GLN A 125 12.56 13.83 -1.23
N ALA A 126 12.96 15.06 -1.56
CA ALA A 126 12.24 15.92 -2.50
C ALA A 126 12.15 15.33 -3.91
N ASN A 127 13.22 14.70 -4.41
CA ASN A 127 13.21 14.04 -5.72
C ASN A 127 12.28 12.81 -5.72
N ARG A 128 12.28 12.00 -4.66
CA ARG A 128 11.36 10.86 -4.52
C ARG A 128 9.90 11.31 -4.46
N ALA A 129 9.61 12.39 -3.73
CA ALA A 129 8.26 12.98 -3.66
C ALA A 129 7.79 13.54 -5.01
N LEU A 130 8.68 14.20 -5.76
CA LEU A 130 8.41 14.67 -7.12
C LEU A 130 8.09 13.51 -8.06
N GLU A 131 8.81 12.40 -7.96
CA GLU A 131 8.58 11.22 -8.79
C GLU A 131 7.20 10.59 -8.53
N VAL A 132 6.79 10.48 -7.27
CA VAL A 132 5.44 10.02 -6.91
C VAL A 132 4.40 11.00 -7.46
N LYS A 133 4.58 12.32 -7.24
CA LYS A 133 3.64 13.34 -7.72
C LYS A 133 3.53 13.36 -9.25
N LEU A 134 4.64 13.16 -9.96
CA LEU A 134 4.66 13.08 -11.42
C LEU A 134 3.79 11.92 -11.93
N ALA A 135 3.90 10.74 -11.30
CA ALA A 135 3.08 9.59 -11.67
C ALA A 135 1.58 9.86 -11.44
N GLU A 136 1.22 10.48 -10.31
CA GLU A 136 -0.17 10.83 -10.01
C GLU A 136 -0.74 11.85 -11.02
N LEU A 137 0.01 12.90 -11.35
CA LEU A 137 -0.42 13.89 -12.35
C LEU A 137 -0.63 13.25 -13.72
N ARG A 138 0.22 12.30 -14.12
CA ARG A 138 0.05 11.59 -15.40
C ARG A 138 -1.20 10.72 -15.40
N ASN A 139 -1.44 9.99 -14.31
CA ASN A 139 -2.63 9.14 -14.17
C ASN A 139 -3.91 9.99 -14.14
N GLU A 140 -3.92 11.10 -13.41
CA GLU A 140 -5.05 12.04 -13.37
C GLU A 140 -5.30 12.64 -14.75
N ALA A 141 -4.25 13.08 -15.45
CA ALA A 141 -4.38 13.64 -16.80
C ALA A 141 -5.01 12.63 -17.77
N ASN A 142 -4.54 11.37 -17.77
CA ASN A 142 -5.09 10.31 -18.61
C ASN A 142 -6.57 10.04 -18.28
N ALA A 143 -6.92 9.91 -16.99
CA ALA A 143 -8.30 9.64 -16.58
C ALA A 143 -9.25 10.78 -16.98
N VAL A 144 -8.83 12.03 -16.81
CA VAL A 144 -9.61 13.20 -17.24
C VAL A 144 -9.70 13.27 -18.77
N GLU A 145 -8.61 12.97 -19.47
CA GLU A 145 -8.57 12.94 -20.94
C GLU A 145 -9.56 11.90 -21.49
N ASP A 146 -9.61 10.70 -20.91
CA ASP A 146 -10.54 9.63 -21.32
C ASP A 146 -12.00 10.06 -21.15
N ILE A 147 -12.34 10.68 -20.01
CA ILE A 147 -13.69 11.20 -19.76
C ILE A 147 -14.05 12.33 -20.75
N THR A 148 -13.12 13.23 -21.03
CA THR A 148 -13.41 14.41 -21.87
C THR A 148 -13.54 14.08 -23.35
N LYS A 149 -12.84 13.04 -23.84
CA LYS A 149 -12.92 12.56 -25.23
C LYS A 149 -14.16 11.72 -25.49
N ASP A 150 -14.70 11.06 -24.47
CA ASP A 150 -15.94 10.31 -24.60
C ASP A 150 -17.15 11.24 -24.59
N LYS A 151 -17.86 11.31 -25.72
CA LYS A 151 -19.04 12.17 -25.87
C LYS A 151 -20.17 11.82 -24.90
N GLN A 152 -20.41 10.53 -24.64
CA GLN A 152 -21.49 10.09 -23.75
C GLN A 152 -21.19 10.45 -22.31
N LEU A 153 -19.95 10.25 -21.86
CA LEU A 153 -19.52 10.66 -20.52
C LEU A 153 -19.53 12.19 -20.39
N ASN A 154 -19.06 12.91 -21.41
CA ASN A 154 -19.06 14.36 -21.40
C ASN A 154 -20.47 14.96 -21.27
N ASP A 155 -21.43 14.42 -22.03
CA ASP A 155 -22.84 14.82 -21.99
C ASP A 155 -23.51 14.43 -20.65
N ALA A 156 -23.19 13.25 -20.09
CA ALA A 156 -23.78 12.76 -18.84
C ALA A 156 -23.27 13.48 -17.58
N TYR A 157 -21.97 13.77 -17.52
CA TYR A 157 -21.35 14.41 -16.35
C TYR A 157 -21.26 15.94 -16.47
N GLY A 158 -21.77 16.53 -17.56
CA GLY A 158 -21.82 17.98 -17.76
C GLY A 158 -20.44 18.62 -17.74
N VAL A 159 -19.46 17.98 -18.39
CA VAL A 159 -18.01 18.17 -18.17
C VAL A 159 -17.44 19.44 -18.82
N LYS A 160 -18.26 20.48 -18.99
CA LYS A 160 -17.83 21.80 -19.46
C LYS A 160 -16.90 22.45 -18.43
N GLY A 161 -15.62 22.10 -18.47
CA GLY A 161 -14.58 22.62 -17.57
C GLY A 161 -13.33 21.77 -17.48
N LEU A 162 -13.40 20.45 -17.74
CA LEU A 162 -12.22 19.57 -17.56
C LEU A 162 -11.21 19.63 -18.70
N SER A 163 -11.57 20.14 -19.88
CA SER A 163 -10.58 20.31 -20.96
C SER A 163 -9.47 21.32 -20.59
N GLY A 164 -9.80 22.34 -19.80
CA GLY A 164 -8.81 23.23 -19.18
C GLY A 164 -7.95 22.49 -18.15
N ARG A 165 -8.57 21.61 -17.36
CA ARG A 165 -7.88 20.79 -16.36
C ARG A 165 -6.83 19.87 -16.96
N VAL A 166 -7.10 19.21 -18.10
CA VAL A 166 -6.10 18.38 -18.79
C VAL A 166 -4.84 19.18 -19.10
N LYS A 167 -4.99 20.38 -19.70
CA LYS A 167 -3.85 21.25 -20.02
C LYS A 167 -3.08 21.70 -18.78
N GLU A 168 -3.78 22.00 -17.68
CA GLU A 168 -3.15 22.33 -16.41
C GLU A 168 -2.32 21.17 -15.84
N LEU A 169 -2.87 19.94 -15.89
CA LEU A 169 -2.19 18.73 -15.42
C LEU A 169 -0.97 18.40 -16.27
N GLU A 170 -1.10 18.47 -17.59
CA GLU A 170 0.01 18.26 -18.52
C GLU A 170 1.14 19.28 -18.32
N ARG A 171 0.79 20.55 -18.12
CA ARG A 171 1.76 21.60 -17.80
C ARG A 171 2.48 21.30 -16.48
N ALA A 172 1.73 21.00 -15.42
CA ALA A 172 2.31 20.66 -14.11
C ALA A 172 3.21 19.40 -14.19
N HIS A 173 2.79 18.40 -14.96
CA HIS A 173 3.58 17.20 -15.24
C HIS A 173 4.89 17.54 -15.96
N GLY A 174 4.83 18.30 -17.05
CA GLY A 174 6.03 18.72 -17.79
C GLY A 174 7.01 19.54 -16.94
N GLU A 175 6.48 20.42 -16.09
CA GLU A 175 7.23 21.21 -15.12
C GLU A 175 7.98 20.35 -14.08
N ILE A 176 7.33 19.33 -13.53
CA ILE A 176 7.95 18.40 -12.57
C ILE A 176 8.96 17.49 -13.27
N LEU A 177 8.63 16.99 -14.46
CA LEU A 177 9.53 16.15 -15.25
C LEU A 177 10.83 16.90 -15.59
N GLY A 178 10.73 18.14 -16.06
CA GLY A 178 11.89 18.97 -16.35
C GLY A 178 12.75 19.26 -15.11
N LEU A 179 12.12 19.45 -13.94
CA LEU A 179 12.82 19.62 -12.68
C LEU A 179 13.56 18.35 -12.24
N LEU A 180 12.94 17.18 -12.38
CA LEU A 180 13.59 15.90 -12.06
C LEU A 180 14.78 15.63 -12.98
N GLN A 181 14.61 15.84 -14.29
CA GLN A 181 15.66 15.64 -15.29
C GLN A 181 16.84 16.60 -15.10
N SER A 182 16.62 17.81 -14.59
CA SER A 182 17.70 18.75 -14.29
C SER A 182 18.43 18.44 -12.98
N ARG A 183 17.73 17.86 -11.98
CA ARG A 183 18.31 17.50 -10.68
C ARG A 183 19.02 16.15 -10.68
N VAL A 184 18.53 15.21 -11.48
CA VAL A 184 19.00 13.81 -11.49
C VAL A 184 19.40 13.44 -12.92
N ARG A 185 20.72 13.42 -13.17
CA ARG A 185 21.28 13.07 -14.48
C ARG A 185 20.85 11.65 -14.86
N GLY A 186 20.24 11.51 -16.03
CA GLY A 186 19.79 10.21 -16.53
C GLY A 186 18.64 9.61 -15.72
N TRP A 187 17.83 10.46 -15.07
CA TRP A 187 16.67 10.04 -14.29
C TRP A 187 15.79 9.04 -15.06
N LYS A 188 15.40 7.99 -14.35
CA LYS A 188 14.42 7.00 -14.79
C LYS A 188 13.44 6.76 -13.65
N LYS A 189 12.17 6.60 -14.00
CA LYS A 189 11.13 6.24 -13.03
C LYS A 189 11.48 4.91 -12.36
N THR A 190 11.44 4.90 -11.04
CA THR A 190 11.51 3.71 -10.19
C THR A 190 10.21 2.94 -10.34
N SER A 191 10.32 1.64 -10.59
CA SER A 191 9.13 0.78 -10.65
C SER A 191 8.54 0.60 -9.25
N ASP A 192 7.22 0.38 -9.16
CA ASP A 192 6.55 0.07 -7.89
C ASP A 192 7.19 -1.15 -7.21
N THR A 193 7.50 -2.20 -7.97
CA THR A 193 8.25 -3.37 -7.45
C THR A 193 9.64 -2.99 -6.93
N GLY A 194 10.32 -2.02 -7.55
CA GLY A 194 11.59 -1.48 -7.07
C GLY A 194 11.42 -0.77 -5.72
N ILE A 195 10.39 0.08 -5.59
CA ILE A 195 10.04 0.77 -4.34
C ILE A 195 9.75 -0.24 -3.23
N ILE A 196 8.92 -1.26 -3.49
CA ILE A 196 8.58 -2.32 -2.55
C ILE A 196 9.83 -3.07 -2.07
N LYS A 197 10.72 -3.46 -3.00
CA LYS A 197 11.99 -4.13 -2.65
C LYS A 197 12.90 -3.26 -1.80
N THR A 198 12.94 -1.97 -2.08
CA THR A 198 13.72 -1.02 -1.29
C THR A 198 13.11 -0.82 0.09
N ALA A 199 11.79 -0.70 0.21
CA ALA A 199 11.09 -0.58 1.50
C ALA A 199 11.35 -1.78 2.43
N ALA A 200 11.40 -3.00 1.87
CA ALA A 200 11.70 -4.20 2.66
C ALA A 200 13.06 -4.14 3.39
N LYS A 201 14.06 -3.43 2.84
CA LYS A 201 15.39 -3.26 3.46
C LYS A 201 15.40 -2.29 4.63
N TYR A 202 14.32 -1.53 4.81
CA TYR A 202 14.20 -0.49 5.83
C TYR A 202 13.27 -0.88 6.97
N LEU A 203 12.90 -2.16 7.02
CA LEU A 203 12.17 -2.77 8.11
C LEU A 203 13.17 -3.60 8.93
N PRO A 204 13.63 -3.11 10.09
CA PRO A 204 14.56 -3.83 10.95
C PRO A 204 14.06 -5.23 11.32
N GLU A 205 12.74 -5.40 11.44
CA GLU A 205 12.08 -6.66 11.72
C GLU A 205 12.26 -7.71 10.60
N LEU A 206 12.68 -7.28 9.40
CA LEU A 206 12.95 -8.13 8.24
C LEU A 206 14.45 -8.35 7.96
N ASP A 207 15.34 -7.54 8.54
CA ASP A 207 16.74 -7.40 8.10
C ASP A 207 17.53 -8.71 8.20
N ASP A 208 17.26 -9.50 9.25
CA ASP A 208 17.96 -10.77 9.52
C ASP A 208 17.17 -12.03 9.12
N ASN A 209 15.99 -11.88 8.50
CA ASN A 209 15.13 -13.02 8.18
C ASN A 209 14.74 -13.06 6.69
N PRO A 210 15.50 -13.81 5.86
CA PRO A 210 15.21 -13.98 4.44
C PRO A 210 13.80 -14.51 4.14
N VAL A 211 13.23 -15.31 5.05
CA VAL A 211 11.86 -15.83 4.89
C VAL A 211 10.85 -14.69 5.01
N LEU A 212 11.00 -13.80 6.00
CA LEU A 212 10.08 -12.67 6.17
C LEU A 212 10.19 -11.67 5.01
N VAL A 213 11.40 -11.41 4.51
CA VAL A 213 11.59 -10.60 3.28
C VAL A 213 10.89 -11.25 2.09
N HIS A 214 11.04 -12.57 1.92
CA HIS A 214 10.38 -13.30 0.84
C HIS A 214 8.86 -13.23 0.97
N THR A 215 8.31 -13.42 2.17
CA THR A 215 6.87 -13.34 2.45
C THR A 215 6.31 -11.95 2.17
N TYR A 216 7.04 -10.89 2.54
CA TYR A 216 6.67 -9.51 2.24
C TYR A 216 6.59 -9.27 0.72
N LEU A 217 7.60 -9.73 -0.03
CA LEU A 217 7.62 -9.60 -1.50
C LEU A 217 6.60 -10.50 -2.19
N MET A 218 6.33 -11.68 -1.65
CA MET A 218 5.31 -12.59 -2.17
C MET A 218 3.92 -12.02 -1.96
N SER A 219 3.65 -11.38 -0.83
CA SER A 219 2.40 -10.67 -0.55
C SER A 219 2.13 -9.59 -1.59
N TRP A 220 3.16 -8.80 -1.96
CA TRP A 220 3.06 -7.82 -3.06
C TRP A 220 2.67 -8.48 -4.39
N ARG A 221 3.35 -9.58 -4.76
CA ARG A 221 3.08 -10.29 -6.02
C ARG A 221 1.68 -10.88 -6.06
N MET A 222 1.28 -11.61 -5.02
CA MET A 222 -0.04 -12.24 -4.93
C MET A 222 -1.16 -11.19 -4.90
N GLY A 223 -0.97 -10.11 -4.17
CA GLY A 223 -1.88 -8.97 -4.14
C GLY A 223 -2.00 -8.28 -5.49
N SER A 224 -0.87 -8.11 -6.21
CA SER A 224 -0.91 -7.58 -7.58
C SER A 224 -1.61 -8.53 -8.53
N GLY A 225 -1.37 -9.84 -8.45
CA GLY A 225 -2.08 -10.80 -9.30
C GLY A 225 -3.59 -10.79 -9.04
N SER A 226 -3.98 -10.71 -7.76
CA SER A 226 -5.37 -10.69 -7.33
C SER A 226 -6.09 -9.43 -7.81
N ALA A 227 -5.44 -8.26 -7.71
CA ALA A 227 -6.00 -6.99 -8.17
C ALA A 227 -6.24 -6.93 -9.70
N HIS A 228 -5.46 -7.69 -10.48
CA HIS A 228 -5.62 -7.80 -11.92
C HIS A 228 -6.54 -8.95 -12.37
N GLY A 229 -7.13 -9.70 -11.43
CA GLY A 229 -8.01 -10.82 -11.74
C GLY A 229 -7.29 -12.05 -12.31
N TYR A 230 -5.97 -12.16 -12.09
CA TYR A 230 -5.24 -13.37 -12.51
C TYR A 230 -5.55 -14.54 -11.58
N PHE A 231 -5.58 -15.75 -12.13
CA PHE A 231 -5.88 -16.98 -11.38
C PHE A 231 -4.68 -17.56 -10.63
N TRP A 232 -3.44 -17.31 -11.08
CA TRP A 232 -2.24 -17.89 -10.46
C TRP A 232 -2.08 -17.60 -8.95
N PRO A 233 -2.51 -16.46 -8.36
CA PRO A 233 -2.46 -16.26 -6.92
C PRO A 233 -3.33 -17.27 -6.18
N THR A 234 -4.48 -17.67 -6.75
CA THR A 234 -5.33 -18.71 -6.18
C THR A 234 -4.61 -20.06 -6.15
N LEU A 235 -3.83 -20.40 -7.18
CA LEU A 235 -3.02 -21.63 -7.19
C LEU A 235 -2.00 -21.66 -6.05
N MET A 236 -1.44 -20.50 -5.68
CA MET A 236 -0.43 -20.37 -4.63
C MET A 236 -1.01 -20.42 -3.21
N ARG A 237 -2.26 -19.95 -3.03
CA ARG A 237 -2.95 -19.97 -1.74
C ARG A 237 -3.56 -21.33 -1.40
N GLY A 238 -3.74 -22.17 -2.43
CA GLY A 238 -4.51 -23.40 -2.35
C GLY A 238 -5.95 -23.19 -2.81
N PHE A 239 -6.51 -24.23 -3.42
CA PHE A 239 -7.88 -24.30 -3.86
C PHE A 239 -8.33 -25.76 -3.78
N GLU A 240 -9.61 -25.98 -3.49
CA GLU A 240 -10.20 -27.30 -3.58
C GLU A 240 -10.66 -27.54 -5.02
N THR A 241 -10.42 -28.74 -5.52
CA THR A 241 -10.97 -29.18 -6.79
C THR A 241 -12.03 -30.23 -6.56
N ALA A 242 -13.18 -30.06 -7.20
CA ALA A 242 -14.20 -31.08 -7.31
C ALA A 242 -14.55 -31.29 -8.78
N GLU A 243 -14.89 -32.51 -9.17
CA GLU A 243 -15.51 -32.77 -10.47
C GLU A 243 -17.02 -32.82 -10.27
N GLU A 244 -17.75 -31.86 -10.83
CA GLU A 244 -19.20 -31.77 -10.74
C GLU A 244 -19.77 -31.83 -12.17
N ASN A 245 -20.53 -32.89 -12.49
CA ASN A 245 -21.11 -33.14 -13.82
C ASN A 245 -20.10 -33.13 -14.99
N GLY A 246 -18.90 -33.68 -14.77
CA GLY A 246 -17.84 -33.70 -15.78
C GLY A 246 -17.12 -32.36 -15.97
N VAL A 247 -17.35 -31.38 -15.09
CA VAL A 247 -16.66 -30.09 -15.07
C VAL A 247 -15.78 -30.01 -13.83
N LEU A 248 -14.52 -29.62 -14.02
CA LEU A 248 -13.61 -29.31 -12.91
C LEU A 248 -14.01 -27.96 -12.29
N VAL A 249 -14.47 -28.00 -11.04
CA VAL A 249 -14.79 -26.83 -10.23
C VAL A 249 -13.65 -26.58 -9.26
N ALA A 250 -13.05 -25.39 -9.33
CA ALA A 250 -12.04 -24.93 -8.39
C ALA A 250 -12.68 -23.96 -7.39
N LYS A 251 -12.73 -24.34 -6.11
CA LYS A 251 -13.24 -23.49 -5.02
C LYS A 251 -12.05 -22.84 -4.31
N SER A 252 -12.02 -21.52 -4.31
CA SER A 252 -11.05 -20.72 -3.57
C SER A 252 -11.72 -20.16 -2.33
N TYR A 253 -11.08 -20.35 -1.19
CA TYR A 253 -11.54 -19.81 0.09
C TYR A 253 -10.55 -18.78 0.63
N GLY A 254 -11.04 -17.90 1.50
CA GLY A 254 -10.20 -17.03 2.30
C GLY A 254 -9.50 -17.82 3.36
N ASP A 255 -8.17 -17.72 3.40
CA ASP A 255 -7.36 -18.26 4.48
C ASP A 255 -6.93 -17.11 5.40
N LEU A 256 -7.39 -17.15 6.65
CA LEU A 256 -7.03 -16.13 7.63
C LEU A 256 -5.53 -16.12 7.93
N PRO A 257 -4.84 -17.25 8.18
CA PRO A 257 -3.38 -17.28 8.31
C PRO A 257 -2.64 -16.49 7.22
N GLN A 258 -2.93 -16.74 5.94
CA GLN A 258 -2.32 -16.01 4.83
C GLN A 258 -2.69 -14.52 4.82
N THR A 259 -3.96 -14.19 5.06
CA THR A 259 -4.44 -12.81 5.13
C THR A 259 -3.75 -12.06 6.28
N ALA A 260 -3.65 -12.70 7.45
CA ALA A 260 -3.04 -12.17 8.65
C ALA A 260 -1.55 -11.91 8.46
N MET A 261 -0.81 -12.79 7.78
CA MET A 261 0.61 -12.55 7.46
C MET A 261 0.81 -11.28 6.62
N ALA A 262 0.05 -11.15 5.52
CA ALA A 262 0.13 -9.98 4.66
C ALA A 262 -0.30 -8.70 5.41
N PHE A 263 -1.39 -8.78 6.18
CA PHE A 263 -1.91 -7.71 7.02
C PHE A 263 -0.88 -7.24 8.07
N MET A 264 -0.34 -8.15 8.88
CA MET A 264 0.65 -7.84 9.92
C MET A 264 1.92 -7.21 9.31
N SER A 265 2.37 -7.69 8.15
CA SER A 265 3.52 -7.09 7.46
C SER A 265 3.30 -5.62 7.09
N ILE A 266 2.05 -5.25 6.75
CA ILE A 266 1.65 -3.87 6.44
C ILE A 266 1.55 -3.04 7.72
N VAL A 267 1.10 -3.63 8.83
CA VAL A 267 1.07 -2.96 10.14
C VAL A 267 2.48 -2.61 10.62
N LEU A 268 3.45 -3.52 10.48
CA LEU A 268 4.87 -3.23 10.77
C LEU A 268 5.41 -2.10 9.89
N LEU A 269 5.10 -2.15 8.58
CA LEU A 269 5.48 -1.11 7.64
C LEU A 269 4.89 0.26 8.02
N LEU A 270 3.61 0.31 8.37
CA LEU A 270 2.93 1.52 8.82
C LEU A 270 3.52 2.05 10.14
N ASN A 271 3.84 1.17 11.09
CA ASN A 271 4.49 1.55 12.34
C ASN A 271 5.79 2.31 12.07
N ARG A 272 6.62 1.75 11.17
CA ARG A 272 7.91 2.35 10.79
C ARG A 272 7.72 3.70 10.09
N VAL A 273 6.78 3.77 9.14
CA VAL A 273 6.50 4.99 8.38
C VAL A 273 5.96 6.10 9.28
N LEU A 274 5.02 5.79 10.16
CA LEU A 274 4.46 6.75 11.13
C LEU A 274 5.54 7.26 12.08
N SER A 275 6.36 6.35 12.62
CA SER A 275 7.49 6.72 13.49
C SER A 275 8.48 7.66 12.79
N LEU A 276 8.84 7.37 11.53
CA LEU A 276 9.72 8.24 10.74
C LEU A 276 9.07 9.59 10.43
N TYR A 277 7.78 9.61 10.11
CA TYR A 277 7.06 10.84 9.85
C TYR A 277 7.06 11.74 11.09
N GLU A 278 6.79 11.15 12.26
CA GLU A 278 6.81 11.85 13.55
C GLU A 278 8.19 12.40 13.88
N GLN A 279 9.21 11.54 13.87
CA GLN A 279 10.60 11.94 14.14
C GLN A 279 11.07 13.06 13.23
N ARG A 280 10.73 13.01 11.94
CA ARG A 280 11.16 14.01 10.96
C ARG A 280 10.27 15.26 10.95
N SER A 281 9.09 15.22 11.57
CA SER A 281 8.19 16.37 11.73
C SER A 281 8.45 17.18 12.99
N ALA A 282 9.10 16.58 13.99
CA ALA A 282 9.54 17.27 15.20
C ALA A 282 10.69 18.25 14.91
N ALA A 283 10.67 19.42 15.55
CA ALA A 283 11.80 20.35 15.53
C ALA A 283 13.01 19.76 16.26
N PHE A 284 14.21 20.09 15.77
CA PHE A 284 15.47 19.75 16.43
C PHE A 284 15.84 20.77 17.51
#